data_AF-A0A7S4MLS0-F1
#
_entry.id   AF-A0A7S4MLS0-F1
#
_cell.length_a   1.000
_cell.length_b   1.000
_cell.length_c   1.000
_cell.angle_alpha   90.00
_cell.angle_beta   90.00
_cell.angle_gamma   90.00
#
_symmetry.space_group_name_H-M   'P 1'
#
loop_
_entity.id
_entity.type
_entity.pdbx_description
1 polymer ?
#
loop_
_entity_poly.entity_id
_entity_poly.type
_entity_poly.pdbx_seq_one_letter_code
_entity_poly.pdbx_strand_id
1 'polypeptide(L)'
;VDETSLKALVRHQPIILVPLGDAPLMKKLGFKTVIEHNTWQRTVVSLRRMDDQKKELSLSFISVPANHWSCRGLNDANKSLFLGWVVAPSSQQHAVYFAGDTAVLSEKDHRDILMNPNYGPISMNLVPGGPNHERDTMENTHASAAHGIYSHFYHLDL
;
A
#
# COMPACT_ATOMS: atom_id res chain seq x y z
N VAL A 1 -12.44 -3.26 -3.63
CA VAL A 1 -12.02 -2.46 -4.82
C VAL A 1 -13.26 -1.98 -5.56
N ASP A 2 -13.33 -0.71 -5.94
CA ASP A 2 -14.50 -0.15 -6.66
C ASP A 2 -14.30 -0.22 -8.18
N GLU A 3 -15.11 -1.03 -8.87
CA GLU A 3 -15.01 -1.20 -10.32
C GLU A 3 -15.39 0.06 -11.11
N THR A 4 -16.28 0.90 -10.58
CA THR A 4 -16.75 2.10 -11.27
C THR A 4 -15.61 3.10 -11.45
N SER A 5 -14.86 3.35 -10.37
CA SER A 5 -13.66 4.18 -10.38
C SER A 5 -12.59 3.60 -11.30
N LEU A 6 -12.37 2.28 -11.27
CA LEU A 6 -11.42 1.63 -12.16
C LEU A 6 -11.79 1.82 -13.64
N LYS A 7 -13.06 1.60 -14.02
CA LYS A 7 -13.53 1.81 -15.40
C LYS A 7 -13.34 3.25 -15.86
N ALA A 8 -13.55 4.23 -14.98
CA ALA A 8 -13.29 5.64 -15.28
C ALA A 8 -11.79 5.93 -15.55
N LEU A 9 -10.89 5.17 -14.91
CA LEU A 9 -9.43 5.31 -15.07
C LEU A 9 -8.87 4.57 -16.28
N VAL A 10 -9.53 3.51 -16.78
CA VAL A 10 -9.05 2.70 -17.93
C VAL A 10 -8.73 3.57 -19.14
N ARG A 11 -9.51 4.62 -19.43
CA ARG A 11 -9.26 5.53 -20.56
C ARG A 11 -7.91 6.25 -20.50
N HIS A 12 -7.34 6.40 -19.30
CA HIS A 12 -6.06 7.06 -19.08
C HIS A 12 -4.87 6.10 -19.11
N GLN A 13 -5.12 4.79 -19.13
CA GLN A 13 -4.10 3.73 -19.16
C GLN A 13 -2.91 3.97 -18.19
N PRO A 14 -3.19 4.18 -16.90
CA PRO A 14 -2.13 4.29 -15.90
C PRO A 14 -1.36 2.97 -15.75
N ILE A 15 -0.16 3.05 -15.18
CA ILE A 15 0.53 1.88 -14.63
C ILE A 15 -0.21 1.50 -13.35
N ILE A 16 -0.68 0.26 -13.28
CA ILE A 16 -1.39 -0.27 -12.11
C ILE A 16 -0.44 -1.21 -11.35
N LEU A 17 -0.14 -0.88 -10.10
CA LEU A 17 0.57 -1.76 -9.17
C LEU A 17 -0.47 -2.41 -8.27
N VAL A 18 -0.49 -3.74 -8.21
CA VAL A 18 -1.49 -4.51 -7.44
C VAL A 18 -0.83 -5.63 -6.65
N PRO A 19 -1.49 -6.13 -5.58
CA PRO A 19 -1.10 -7.38 -4.96
C PRO A 19 -1.16 -8.56 -5.93
N LEU A 20 -0.30 -9.55 -5.70
CA LEU A 20 -0.34 -10.82 -6.42
C LEU A 20 -1.73 -11.46 -6.32
N GLY A 21 -2.30 -11.84 -7.47
CA GLY A 21 -3.64 -12.40 -7.63
C GLY A 21 -4.65 -11.42 -8.24
N ASP A 22 -4.36 -10.12 -8.26
CA ASP A 22 -5.29 -9.08 -8.74
C ASP A 22 -5.10 -8.70 -10.21
N ALA A 23 -3.99 -9.07 -10.85
CA ALA A 23 -3.79 -8.69 -12.25
C ALA A 23 -4.85 -9.22 -13.22
N PRO A 24 -5.39 -10.46 -13.08
CA PRO A 24 -6.46 -10.93 -13.95
C PRO A 24 -7.67 -10.01 -13.97
N LEU A 25 -8.08 -9.46 -12.81
CA LEU A 25 -9.18 -8.50 -12.72
C LEU A 25 -8.86 -7.20 -13.46
N MET A 26 -7.67 -6.63 -13.22
CA MET A 26 -7.28 -5.36 -13.86
C MET A 26 -7.15 -5.50 -15.37
N LYS A 27 -6.56 -6.61 -15.86
CA LYS A 27 -6.47 -6.91 -17.29
C LYS A 27 -7.85 -7.09 -17.92
N LYS A 28 -8.77 -7.78 -17.22
CA LYS A 28 -10.17 -7.95 -17.67
C LYS A 28 -10.90 -6.60 -17.79
N LEU A 29 -10.61 -5.63 -16.92
CA LEU A 29 -11.17 -4.28 -16.98
C LEU A 29 -10.57 -3.43 -18.11
N GLY A 30 -9.45 -3.84 -18.72
CA GLY A 30 -8.84 -3.18 -19.87
C GLY A 30 -7.56 -2.38 -19.57
N PHE A 31 -6.96 -2.54 -18.38
CA PHE A 31 -5.64 -1.96 -18.11
C PHE A 31 -4.54 -2.74 -18.83
N LYS A 32 -3.68 -2.03 -19.57
CA LYS A 32 -2.58 -2.64 -20.35
C LYS A 32 -1.34 -2.93 -19.51
N THR A 33 -1.01 -2.03 -18.58
CA THR A 33 0.21 -2.14 -17.76
C THR A 33 -0.17 -2.43 -16.32
N VAL A 34 -0.11 -3.71 -15.95
CA VAL A 34 -0.42 -4.19 -14.61
C VAL A 34 0.78 -4.96 -14.07
N ILE A 35 1.29 -4.55 -12.91
CA ILE A 35 2.45 -5.14 -12.26
C ILE A 35 1.99 -5.71 -10.92
N GLU A 36 2.16 -7.02 -10.73
CA GLU A 36 1.84 -7.71 -9.49
C GLU A 36 3.01 -7.66 -8.53
N HIS A 37 2.69 -7.48 -7.25
CA HIS A 37 3.66 -7.46 -6.16
C HIS A 37 3.37 -8.55 -5.13
N ASN A 38 4.42 -9.17 -4.60
CA ASN A 38 4.42 -9.78 -3.26
C ASN A 38 5.03 -8.79 -2.24
N THR A 39 5.23 -9.19 -0.99
CA THR A 39 5.87 -8.34 0.02
C THR A 39 7.34 -8.08 -0.29
N TRP A 40 7.80 -6.85 -0.04
CA TRP A 40 9.17 -6.37 -0.23
C TRP A 40 9.66 -6.26 -1.68
N GLN A 41 8.74 -6.22 -2.64
CA GLN A 41 9.07 -5.95 -4.04
C GLN A 41 9.05 -4.46 -4.36
N ARG A 42 10.00 -4.04 -5.20
CA ARG A 42 10.19 -2.64 -5.60
C ARG A 42 9.93 -2.46 -7.09
N THR A 43 9.13 -1.46 -7.42
CA THR A 43 8.94 -0.95 -8.78
C THR A 43 9.29 0.52 -8.83
N VAL A 44 10.12 0.92 -9.79
CA VAL A 44 10.46 2.33 -10.01
C VAL A 44 9.63 2.86 -11.17
N VAL A 45 8.94 3.97 -10.94
CA VAL A 45 8.12 4.66 -11.94
C VAL A 45 8.66 6.07 -12.11
N SER A 46 9.05 6.40 -13.34
CA SER A 46 9.36 7.76 -13.73
C SER A 46 8.10 8.53 -14.09
N LEU A 47 7.93 9.69 -13.47
CA LEU A 47 6.83 10.61 -13.67
C LEU A 47 7.39 11.96 -14.11
N ARG A 48 6.66 12.66 -14.98
CA ARG A 48 6.92 14.06 -15.28
C ARG A 48 6.00 14.92 -14.45
N ARG A 49 6.53 15.97 -13.84
CA ARG A 49 5.67 16.89 -13.11
C ARG A 49 4.74 17.61 -14.08
N MET A 50 3.50 17.82 -13.64
CA MET A 50 2.49 18.54 -14.42
C MET A 50 2.86 20.01 -14.60
N ASP A 51 3.54 20.62 -13.62
CA ASP A 51 3.94 22.03 -13.60
C ASP A 51 5.31 22.30 -14.24
N ASP A 52 6.21 21.31 -14.25
CA ASP A 52 7.53 21.39 -14.89
C ASP A 52 7.86 20.08 -15.61
N GLN A 53 7.44 20.00 -16.88
CA GLN A 53 7.65 18.86 -17.76
C GLN A 53 9.14 18.59 -18.08
N LYS A 54 10.06 19.51 -17.70
CA LYS A 54 11.51 19.32 -17.90
C LYS A 54 12.16 18.53 -16.79
N LYS A 55 11.50 18.38 -15.63
CA LYS A 55 12.01 17.59 -14.51
C LYS A 55 11.27 16.25 -14.41
N GLU A 56 12.02 15.20 -14.68
CA GLU A 56 11.61 13.82 -14.42
C GLU A 56 11.83 13.50 -12.94
N LEU A 57 10.79 12.97 -12.29
CA LEU A 57 10.82 12.49 -10.92
C LEU A 57 10.63 10.97 -10.96
N SER A 58 11.61 10.23 -10.49
CA SER A 58 11.48 8.80 -10.27
C SER A 58 11.01 8.51 -8.85
N LEU A 59 9.93 7.75 -8.74
CA LEU A 59 9.38 7.25 -7.49
C LEU A 59 9.58 5.74 -7.41
N SER A 60 9.98 5.27 -6.24
CA SER A 60 10.03 3.86 -5.88
C SER A 60 8.79 3.50 -5.08
N PHE A 61 8.05 2.52 -5.57
CA PHE A 61 6.94 1.89 -4.88
C PHE A 61 7.41 0.55 -4.35
N ILE A 62 7.35 0.39 -3.03
CA ILE A 62 7.84 -0.79 -2.33
C ILE A 62 6.65 -1.39 -1.59
N SER A 63 6.23 -2.58 -1.99
CA SER A 63 5.15 -3.29 -1.32
C SER A 63 5.64 -3.81 0.04
N VAL A 64 4.81 -3.72 1.06
CA VAL A 64 5.13 -4.18 2.42
C VAL A 64 4.00 -5.06 2.97
N PRO A 65 4.27 -5.88 4.00
CA PRO A 65 3.24 -6.73 4.60
C PRO A 65 2.03 -5.95 5.11
N ALA A 66 0.85 -6.54 4.96
CA ALA A 66 -0.39 -6.14 5.62
C ALA A 66 -1.07 -7.41 6.18
N ASN A 67 -1.71 -7.32 7.34
CA ASN A 67 -2.44 -8.43 7.94
C ASN A 67 -3.93 -8.26 7.69
N HIS A 68 -4.39 -8.82 6.57
CA HIS A 68 -5.79 -8.76 6.14
C HIS A 68 -6.12 -9.94 5.22
N TRP A 69 -7.37 -9.99 4.75
CA TRP A 69 -7.88 -11.04 3.88
C TRP A 69 -8.53 -10.43 2.63
N SER A 70 -8.55 -11.18 1.53
CA SER A 70 -9.22 -10.77 0.29
C SER A 70 -10.44 -11.61 0.00
N CYS A 71 -11.49 -11.01 -0.56
CA CYS A 71 -12.67 -11.70 -1.07
C CYS A 71 -13.49 -10.73 -1.92
N ARG A 72 -13.91 -11.16 -3.12
CA ARG A 72 -14.81 -10.38 -3.99
C ARG A 72 -16.04 -11.18 -4.42
N GLY A 73 -15.97 -12.50 -4.35
CA GLY A 73 -17.06 -13.42 -4.71
C GLY A 73 -17.07 -14.64 -3.80
N LEU A 74 -17.95 -15.60 -4.10
CA LEU A 74 -18.22 -16.71 -3.19
C LEU A 74 -17.05 -17.69 -3.00
N ASN A 75 -16.12 -17.76 -3.96
CA ASN A 75 -15.06 -18.77 -4.01
C ASN A 75 -13.66 -18.17 -4.24
N ASP A 76 -13.42 -16.91 -3.84
CA ASP A 76 -12.14 -16.24 -4.05
C ASP A 76 -11.50 -15.67 -2.79
N ALA A 77 -11.96 -16.12 -1.61
CA ALA A 77 -11.33 -15.79 -0.35
C ALA A 77 -9.81 -16.10 -0.38
N ASN A 78 -8.99 -15.12 -0.03
CA ASN A 78 -7.52 -15.18 0.03
C ASN A 78 -6.82 -15.57 -1.27
N LYS A 79 -7.47 -15.41 -2.43
CA LYS A 79 -6.84 -15.66 -3.74
C LYS A 79 -5.97 -14.51 -4.22
N SER A 80 -6.08 -13.33 -3.60
CA SER A 80 -5.13 -12.23 -3.78
C SER A 80 -4.48 -11.85 -2.45
N LEU A 81 -3.23 -11.39 -2.50
CA LEU A 81 -2.55 -10.84 -1.33
C LEU A 81 -3.20 -9.52 -0.88
N PHE A 82 -2.90 -9.14 0.36
CA PHE A 82 -3.07 -7.79 0.89
C PHE A 82 -1.70 -7.19 1.19
N LEU A 83 -1.49 -5.93 0.83
CA LEU A 83 -0.20 -5.25 0.92
C LEU A 83 -0.38 -3.79 1.35
N GLY A 84 0.56 -3.30 2.13
CA GLY A 84 0.84 -1.87 2.25
C GLY A 84 1.85 -1.42 1.18
N TRP A 85 2.11 -0.12 1.11
CA TRP A 85 3.03 0.49 0.18
C TRP A 85 3.87 1.58 0.85
N VAL A 86 5.18 1.52 0.65
CA VAL A 86 6.09 2.64 0.89
C VAL A 86 6.41 3.28 -0.45
N VAL A 87 6.20 4.60 -0.53
CA VAL A 87 6.48 5.41 -1.72
C VAL A 87 7.59 6.40 -1.38
N ALA A 88 8.70 6.32 -2.09
CA ALA A 88 9.86 7.17 -1.85
C ALA A 88 10.41 7.71 -3.18
N PRO A 89 10.87 8.97 -3.24
CA PRO A 89 11.63 9.44 -4.39
C PRO A 89 12.96 8.68 -4.49
N SER A 90 13.52 8.56 -5.70
CA SER A 90 14.82 7.90 -5.89
C SER A 90 15.97 8.56 -5.12
N SER A 91 15.83 9.83 -4.71
CA SER A 91 16.78 10.50 -3.81
C SER A 91 16.78 9.95 -2.38
N GLN A 92 15.79 9.13 -2.02
CA GLN A 92 15.61 8.51 -0.69
C GLN A 92 15.66 9.52 0.47
N GLN A 93 15.21 10.77 0.25
CA GLN A 93 15.22 11.79 1.30
C GLN A 93 14.09 11.62 2.31
N HIS A 94 12.89 11.25 1.83
CA HIS A 94 11.70 11.03 2.65
C HIS A 94 10.85 9.93 2.03
N ALA A 95 10.03 9.26 2.83
CA ALA A 95 9.07 8.28 2.34
C ALA A 95 7.66 8.53 2.90
N VAL A 96 6.66 8.10 2.14
CA VAL A 96 5.27 8.01 2.59
C VAL A 96 4.92 6.54 2.73
N TYR A 97 4.38 6.16 3.88
CA TYR A 97 3.85 4.82 4.10
C TYR A 97 2.32 4.85 4.04
N PHE A 98 1.75 3.95 3.25
CA PHE A 98 0.32 3.65 3.20
C PHE A 98 0.12 2.19 3.59
N ALA A 99 -0.50 1.95 4.76
CA ALA A 99 -0.63 0.61 5.31
C ALA A 99 -1.67 -0.26 4.56
N GLY A 100 -2.62 0.37 3.87
CA GLY A 100 -3.84 -0.30 3.44
C GLY A 100 -4.70 -0.70 4.64
N ASP A 101 -5.71 -1.54 4.42
CA ASP A 101 -6.44 -2.18 5.52
C ASP A 101 -5.58 -3.30 6.11
N THR A 102 -5.36 -3.24 7.42
CA THR A 102 -4.52 -4.19 8.14
C THR A 102 -4.91 -4.22 9.60
N ALA A 103 -4.79 -5.39 10.23
CA ALA A 103 -4.70 -5.53 11.67
C ALA A 103 -3.40 -4.88 12.17
N VAL A 104 -3.24 -4.86 13.50
CA VAL A 104 -1.95 -4.51 14.10
C VAL A 104 -0.90 -5.49 13.58
N LEU A 105 0.15 -4.96 12.96
CA LEU A 105 1.28 -5.76 12.49
C LEU A 105 2.10 -6.26 13.67
N SER A 106 2.89 -7.31 13.44
CA SER A 106 3.87 -7.72 14.43
C SER A 106 4.88 -6.59 14.69
N GLU A 107 5.44 -6.54 15.90
CA GLU A 107 6.55 -5.64 16.25
C GLU A 107 7.66 -5.65 15.21
N LYS A 108 8.01 -6.84 14.74
CA LYS A 108 9.05 -7.05 13.74
C LYS A 108 8.66 -6.40 12.40
N ASP A 109 7.48 -6.71 11.86
CA ASP A 109 7.05 -6.15 10.57
C ASP A 109 6.95 -4.63 10.64
N HIS A 110 6.44 -4.11 11.77
CA HIS A 110 6.34 -2.68 11.98
C HIS A 110 7.73 -2.01 12.00
N ARG A 111 8.70 -2.56 12.72
CA ARG A 111 10.09 -2.07 12.73
C ARG A 111 10.77 -2.21 11.38
N ASP A 112 10.57 -3.34 10.69
CA ASP A 112 11.15 -3.58 9.36
C ASP A 112 10.63 -2.58 8.32
N ILE A 113 9.39 -2.12 8.46
CA ILE A 113 8.82 -1.06 7.62
C ILE A 113 9.37 0.31 8.03
N LEU A 114 9.38 0.66 9.31
CA LEU A 114 9.76 2.00 9.74
C LEU A 114 11.27 2.29 9.63
N MET A 115 12.10 1.27 9.82
CA MET A 115 13.56 1.40 9.92
C MET A 115 14.30 0.81 8.70
N ASN A 116 13.61 0.58 7.58
CA ASN A 116 14.22 -0.04 6.42
C ASN A 116 15.27 0.89 5.77
N PRO A 117 16.50 0.42 5.52
CA PRO A 117 17.54 1.25 4.89
C PRO A 117 17.33 1.47 3.38
N ASN A 118 16.35 0.80 2.75
CA ASN A 118 16.13 0.91 1.30
C ASN A 118 15.31 2.14 0.87
N TYR A 119 14.90 2.98 1.81
CA TYR A 119 14.22 4.25 1.57
C TYR A 119 14.56 5.26 2.67
N GLY A 120 14.25 6.52 2.40
CA GLY A 120 14.40 7.59 3.38
C GLY A 120 13.46 7.41 4.57
N PRO A 121 13.70 8.14 5.67
CA PRO A 121 12.82 8.12 6.83
C PRO A 121 11.37 8.40 6.40
N ILE A 122 10.43 7.63 6.96
CA ILE A 122 9.02 7.84 6.70
C ILE A 122 8.59 9.14 7.39
N SER A 123 8.21 10.13 6.61
CA SER A 123 7.75 11.44 7.10
C SER A 123 6.23 11.53 7.19
N MET A 124 5.51 10.57 6.59
CA MET A 124 4.04 10.51 6.61
C MET A 124 3.56 9.07 6.67
N ASN A 125 2.71 8.78 7.65
CA ASN A 125 2.05 7.50 7.86
C ASN A 125 0.55 7.62 7.59
N LEU A 126 0.05 6.87 6.61
CA LEU A 126 -1.36 6.74 6.28
C LEU A 126 -1.82 5.36 6.74
N VAL A 127 -2.47 5.31 7.89
CA VAL A 127 -2.88 4.09 8.59
C VAL A 127 -4.40 4.03 8.80
N PRO A 128 -5.00 2.84 8.93
CA PRO A 128 -6.43 2.70 9.20
C PRO A 128 -6.85 3.42 10.49
N GLY A 129 -8.00 4.09 10.43
CA GLY A 129 -8.61 4.78 11.57
C GLY A 129 -9.75 4.02 12.25
N GLY A 130 -10.02 2.77 11.86
CA GLY A 130 -11.14 2.00 12.38
C GLY A 130 -11.36 0.66 11.66
N PRO A 131 -12.41 -0.08 12.04
CA PRO A 131 -13.50 0.32 12.94
C PRO A 131 -13.08 0.42 14.41
N ASN A 132 -13.65 1.37 15.17
CA ASN A 132 -13.33 1.56 16.59
C ASN A 132 -14.29 0.84 17.56
N HIS A 133 -15.38 0.29 17.03
CA HIS A 133 -16.38 -0.49 17.75
C HIS A 133 -16.24 -1.98 17.37
N GLU A 134 -16.88 -2.88 18.12
CA GLU A 134 -16.96 -4.33 17.82
C GLU A 134 -15.59 -5.03 17.65
N ARG A 135 -14.64 -4.63 18.49
CA ARG A 135 -13.21 -5.00 18.37
C ARG A 135 -12.95 -6.50 18.33
N ASP A 136 -13.64 -7.29 19.14
CA ASP A 136 -13.47 -8.75 19.22
C ASP A 136 -13.63 -9.47 17.86
N THR A 137 -14.44 -8.89 16.96
CA THR A 137 -14.67 -9.48 15.62
C THR A 137 -13.74 -8.92 14.54
N MET A 138 -13.16 -7.73 14.78
CA MET A 138 -12.44 -6.97 13.75
C MET A 138 -10.94 -6.88 14.00
N GLU A 139 -10.45 -7.10 15.23
CA GLU A 139 -9.05 -6.86 15.60
C GLU A 139 -8.05 -7.69 14.81
N ASN A 140 -8.43 -8.90 14.40
CA ASN A 140 -7.58 -9.81 13.61
C ASN A 140 -7.44 -9.37 12.14
N THR A 141 -8.19 -8.35 11.71
CA THR A 141 -8.17 -7.85 10.34
C THR A 141 -8.02 -6.33 10.26
N HIS A 142 -8.33 -5.57 11.31
CA HIS A 142 -8.33 -4.11 11.30
C HIS A 142 -7.73 -3.49 12.56
N ALA A 143 -6.79 -2.56 12.36
CA ALA A 143 -6.31 -1.64 13.38
C ALA A 143 -7.44 -0.69 13.84
N SER A 144 -7.28 -0.10 15.03
CA SER A 144 -8.15 0.98 15.51
C SER A 144 -7.46 2.32 15.28
N ALA A 145 -8.17 3.42 15.45
CA ALA A 145 -7.54 4.74 15.52
C ALA A 145 -6.43 4.80 16.60
N ALA A 146 -6.63 4.16 17.76
CA ALA A 146 -5.63 4.11 18.81
C ALA A 146 -4.37 3.35 18.39
N HIS A 147 -4.52 2.22 17.69
CA HIS A 147 -3.39 1.52 17.09
C HIS A 147 -2.68 2.37 16.03
N GLY A 148 -3.42 3.12 15.21
CA GLY A 148 -2.85 4.05 14.24
C GLY A 148 -1.99 5.13 14.91
N ILE A 149 -2.50 5.76 15.97
CA ILE A 149 -1.77 6.75 16.77
C ILE A 149 -0.53 6.10 17.40
N TYR A 150 -0.69 4.92 18.02
CA TYR A 150 0.42 4.20 18.64
C TYR A 150 1.51 3.85 17.63
N SER A 151 1.14 3.42 16.42
CA SER A 151 2.07 3.10 15.33
C SER A 151 2.95 4.28 14.94
N HIS A 152 2.41 5.51 15.02
CA HIS A 152 3.18 6.72 14.80
C HIS A 152 4.26 6.92 15.86
N PHE A 153 4.10 6.48 17.10
CA PHE A 153 5.11 6.73 18.13
C PHE A 153 6.28 5.73 18.13
N TYR A 154 6.21 4.62 17.40
CA TYR A 154 7.26 3.59 17.40
C TYR A 154 8.63 4.01 16.86
N HIS A 155 8.67 5.07 16.04
CA HIS A 155 9.93 5.61 15.53
C HIS A 155 10.50 6.72 16.42
N LEU A 156 9.76 7.13 17.45
CA LEU A 156 10.27 8.01 18.49
C LEU A 156 10.81 7.09 19.58
N ASP A 157 12.13 7.01 19.72
CA ASP A 157 12.79 6.30 20.82
C ASP A 157 12.42 6.97 22.16
N LEU A 158 11.20 6.69 22.65
CA LEU A 158 10.63 7.16 23.92
C LEU A 158 10.79 6.10 25.01
#